data_AF-A0A8T5TM31-F1
#
_entry.id   AF-A0A8T5TM31-F1
#
_cell.length_a   1.000
_cell.length_b   1.000
_cell.length_c   1.000
_cell.angle_alpha   90.00
_cell.angle_beta   90.00
_cell.angle_gamma   90.00
#
_symmetry.space_group_name_H-M   'P 1'
#
loop_
_entity.id
_entity.type
_entity.pdbx_description
1 polymer ?
#
loop_
_entity_poly.entity_id
_entity_poly.type
_entity_poly.pdbx_seq_one_letter_code
_entity_poly.pdbx_strand_id
1 'polypeptide(L)'
;MSDLEGLTRRLIQKGFSEDDIIERLVQEYLDFKDIDKVLAYTYAKAVYEECKKSDISQLSNFFIKELLEIPMANVSSGKQGVGCRGAGDFFVHKLLGKLSKIEKIPFLAPSALDDAGAVRIQDIKGFEKENSFSNNLIIVSKMEGIHSRLSDFPFLCGFHVI
;
A
#
# COMPACT_ATOMS: atom_id res chain seq x y z
N MET A 1 9.58 13.84 -2.36
CA MET A 1 10.03 13.15 -1.15
C MET A 1 10.25 11.68 -1.49
N SER A 2 11.48 11.22 -1.31
CA SER A 2 11.87 9.83 -1.54
C SER A 2 11.29 8.92 -0.44
N ASP A 3 11.22 7.61 -0.71
CA ASP A 3 10.96 6.59 0.31
C ASP A 3 12.15 6.56 1.29
N LEU A 4 11.96 7.19 2.46
CA LEU A 4 13.01 7.39 3.44
C LEU A 4 13.45 6.08 4.09
N GLU A 5 12.53 5.15 4.35
CA GLU A 5 12.84 3.84 4.95
C GLU A 5 13.65 3.00 3.97
N GLY A 6 13.19 2.89 2.72
CA GLY A 6 13.93 2.18 1.69
C GLY A 6 15.28 2.84 1.36
N LEU A 7 15.38 4.17 1.40
CA LEU A 7 16.67 4.87 1.27
C LEU A 7 17.61 4.50 2.43
N THR A 8 17.12 4.58 3.67
CA THR A 8 17.87 4.26 4.88
C THR A 8 18.43 2.85 4.83
N ARG A 9 17.58 1.83 4.58
CA ARG A 9 18.01 0.43 4.48
C ARG A 9 19.08 0.23 3.40
N ARG A 10 18.92 0.86 2.24
CA ARG A 10 19.91 0.79 1.14
C ARG A 10 21.26 1.40 1.53
N LEU A 11 21.27 2.50 2.28
CA LEU A 11 22.51 3.13 2.73
C LEU A 11 23.20 2.29 3.82
N ILE A 12 22.45 1.70 4.76
CA ILE A 12 22.97 0.76 5.74
C ILE A 12 23.65 -0.43 5.03
N GLN A 13 22.97 -1.05 4.05
CA GLN A 13 23.51 -2.16 3.28
C GLN A 13 24.79 -1.81 2.50
N LYS A 14 24.94 -0.55 2.09
CA LYS A 14 26.13 -0.03 1.42
C LYS A 14 27.27 0.34 2.38
N GLY A 15 27.06 0.26 3.69
CA GLY A 15 28.08 0.52 4.71
C GLY A 15 28.33 2.00 4.99
N PHE A 16 27.36 2.89 4.73
CA PHE A 16 27.47 4.30 5.14
C PHE A 16 27.40 4.44 6.66
N SER A 17 28.02 5.49 7.21
CA SER A 17 27.97 5.78 8.63
C SER A 17 26.57 6.26 9.06
N GLU A 18 26.24 6.08 10.34
CA GLU A 18 24.97 6.57 10.91
C GLU A 18 24.78 8.07 10.70
N ASP A 19 25.84 8.86 10.94
CA ASP A 19 25.81 10.32 10.80
C ASP A 19 25.55 10.73 9.34
N ASP A 20 26.22 10.09 8.36
CA ASP A 20 26.01 10.37 6.93
C ASP A 20 24.57 10.06 6.51
N ILE A 21 24.00 8.96 7.02
CA ILE A 21 22.62 8.56 6.73
C ILE A 21 21.64 9.57 7.32
N ILE A 22 21.81 9.92 8.59
CA ILE A 22 20.93 10.87 9.27
C ILE A 22 21.01 12.25 8.59
N GLU A 23 22.20 12.73 8.24
CA GLU A 23 22.35 14.01 7.54
C GLU A 23 21.66 14.00 6.18
N ARG A 24 21.78 12.89 5.44
CA ARG A 24 21.07 12.72 4.17
C ARG A 24 19.54 12.78 4.34
N LEU A 25 19.00 12.12 5.37
CA LEU A 25 17.56 12.13 5.66
C LEU A 25 17.07 13.52 6.12
N VAL A 26 17.87 14.24 6.92
CA VAL A 26 17.56 15.62 7.33
C VAL A 26 17.42 16.51 6.11
N GLN A 27 18.33 16.40 5.14
CA GLN A 27 18.25 17.19 3.92
C GLN A 27 16.96 16.90 3.14
N GLU A 28 16.58 15.62 3.00
CA GLU A 28 15.31 15.26 2.34
C GLU A 28 14.09 15.84 3.07
N TYR A 29 14.10 15.93 4.40
CA TYR A 29 13.04 16.60 5.14
C TYR A 29 12.99 18.10 4.84
N LEU A 30 14.12 18.79 4.95
CA LEU A 30 14.20 20.24 4.73
C LEU A 30 13.87 20.65 3.28
N ASP A 31 14.18 19.79 2.31
CA ASP A 31 13.88 20.02 0.90
C ASP A 31 12.37 19.99 0.59
N PHE A 32 11.60 19.18 1.33
CA PHE A 32 10.18 18.93 1.04
C PHE A 32 9.21 19.41 2.10
N LYS A 33 9.68 19.81 3.30
CA LYS A 33 8.85 20.18 4.45
C LYS A 33 9.32 21.51 5.03
N ASP A 34 8.36 22.32 5.42
CA ASP A 34 8.60 23.55 6.17
C ASP A 34 8.69 23.23 7.68
N ILE A 35 9.83 22.69 8.09
CA ILE A 35 10.15 22.35 9.49
C ILE A 35 11.57 22.80 9.84
N ASP A 36 11.84 23.01 11.12
CA ASP A 36 13.18 23.33 11.57
C ASP A 36 14.13 22.13 11.52
N LYS A 37 15.44 22.43 11.56
CA LYS A 37 16.50 21.41 11.49
C LYS A 37 16.48 20.44 12.68
N VAL A 38 16.03 20.89 13.86
CA VAL A 38 15.98 20.05 15.07
C VAL A 38 14.91 18.98 14.90
N LEU A 39 13.72 19.37 14.46
CA LEU A 39 12.62 18.45 14.20
C LEU A 39 12.94 17.50 13.04
N ALA A 40 13.55 18.01 11.96
CA ALA A 40 14.02 17.19 10.85
C ALA A 40 15.02 16.11 11.33
N TYR A 41 15.95 16.48 12.21
CA TYR A 41 16.90 15.53 12.82
C TYR A 41 16.21 14.50 13.69
N THR A 42 15.24 14.90 14.51
CA THR A 42 14.45 13.96 15.32
C THR A 42 13.74 12.92 14.44
N TYR A 43 13.13 13.34 13.34
CA TYR A 43 12.45 12.44 12.41
C TYR A 43 13.43 11.53 11.66
N ALA A 44 14.52 12.08 11.13
CA ALA A 44 15.57 11.31 10.47
C ALA A 44 16.13 10.21 11.39
N LYS A 45 16.41 10.56 12.65
CA LYS A 45 16.91 9.60 13.65
C LYS A 45 15.87 8.52 13.97
N ALA A 46 14.60 8.88 14.10
CA ALA A 46 13.53 7.92 14.34
C ALA A 46 13.41 6.89 13.20
N VAL A 47 13.46 7.35 11.94
CA VAL A 47 13.43 6.46 10.76
C VAL A 47 14.65 5.53 10.75
N TYR A 48 15.85 6.05 11.03
CA TYR A 48 17.05 5.22 11.10
C TYR A 48 16.97 4.14 12.17
N GLU A 49 16.57 4.52 13.39
CA GLU A 49 16.40 3.59 14.50
C GLU A 49 15.37 2.49 14.21
N GLU A 50 14.24 2.87 13.58
CA GLU A 50 13.22 1.91 13.15
C GLU A 50 13.78 0.93 12.12
N CYS A 51 14.47 1.42 11.08
CA CYS A 51 15.06 0.58 10.04
C CYS A 51 16.09 -0.40 10.62
N LYS A 52 16.93 0.06 11.56
CA LYS A 52 17.94 -0.76 12.23
C LYS A 52 17.33 -1.84 13.12
N LYS A 53 16.31 -1.49 13.91
CA LYS A 53 15.64 -2.44 14.82
C LYS A 53 14.79 -3.47 14.08
N SER A 54 14.25 -3.09 12.93
CA SER A 54 13.40 -3.94 12.11
C SER A 54 14.18 -4.75 11.06
N ASP A 55 15.51 -4.75 11.12
CA ASP A 55 16.36 -5.51 10.21
C ASP A 55 16.29 -7.03 10.49
N ILE A 56 15.51 -7.74 9.66
CA ILE A 56 15.32 -9.19 9.76
C ILE A 56 16.58 -10.00 9.47
N SER A 57 17.61 -9.40 8.86
CA SER A 57 18.86 -10.10 8.57
C SER A 57 19.60 -10.53 9.85
N GLN A 58 19.34 -9.85 10.97
CA GLN A 58 19.93 -10.11 12.28
C GLN A 58 19.19 -11.22 13.06
N LEU A 59 18.05 -11.71 12.56
CA LEU A 59 17.30 -12.77 13.22
C LEU A 59 18.02 -14.12 13.09
N SER A 60 18.20 -14.81 14.22
CA SER A 60 18.85 -16.13 14.29
C SER A 60 17.89 -17.29 13.99
N ASN A 61 16.59 -17.10 14.20
CA ASN A 61 15.60 -18.15 13.98
C ASN A 61 15.20 -18.22 12.50
N PHE A 62 15.57 -19.32 11.84
CA PHE A 62 15.30 -19.55 10.42
C PHE A 62 13.81 -19.48 10.06
N PHE A 63 12.94 -20.13 10.84
CA PHE A 63 11.51 -20.15 10.57
C PHE A 63 10.89 -18.74 10.64
N ILE A 64 11.27 -17.95 11.65
CA ILE A 64 10.77 -16.57 11.79
C ILE A 64 11.29 -15.69 10.64
N LYS A 65 12.54 -15.90 10.23
CA LYS A 65 13.12 -15.18 9.10
C LYS A 65 12.38 -15.49 7.80
N GLU A 66 12.14 -16.77 7.49
CA GLU A 66 11.38 -17.21 6.31
C GLU A 66 9.94 -16.67 6.32
N LEU A 67 9.30 -16.64 7.50
CA LEU A 67 7.93 -16.12 7.66
C LEU A 67 7.82 -14.61 7.40
N LEU A 68 8.85 -13.83 7.76
CA LEU A 68 8.87 -12.37 7.62
C LEU A 68 9.48 -11.91 6.30
N GLU A 69 10.23 -12.76 5.60
CA GLU A 69 10.88 -12.44 4.34
C GLU A 69 9.88 -12.07 3.23
N ILE A 70 10.31 -11.15 2.37
CA ILE A 70 9.50 -10.65 1.27
C ILE A 70 9.75 -11.50 0.02
N PRO A 71 8.73 -12.17 -0.55
CA PRO A 71 8.85 -12.78 -1.86
C PRO A 71 8.96 -11.70 -2.93
N MET A 72 10.16 -11.52 -3.48
CA MET A 72 10.45 -10.46 -4.46
C MET A 72 9.92 -10.81 -5.85
N ALA A 73 8.95 -10.04 -6.35
CA ALA A 73 8.44 -10.17 -7.71
C ALA A 73 9.39 -9.61 -8.79
N ASN A 74 10.46 -8.91 -8.40
CA ASN A 74 11.45 -8.26 -9.29
C ASN A 74 10.86 -7.29 -10.32
N VAL A 75 9.69 -6.71 -10.01
CA VAL A 75 9.06 -5.65 -10.80
C VAL A 75 9.03 -4.37 -9.98
N SER A 76 9.55 -3.26 -10.51
CA SER A 76 9.46 -1.95 -9.86
C SER A 76 8.10 -1.31 -10.12
N SER A 77 7.65 -0.43 -9.23
CA SER A 77 6.40 0.32 -9.39
C SER A 77 6.32 1.06 -10.74
N GLY A 78 7.42 1.66 -11.19
CA GLY A 78 7.52 2.30 -12.51
C GLY A 78 7.40 1.35 -13.71
N LYS A 79 7.59 0.04 -13.51
CA LYS A 79 7.33 -1.00 -14.52
C LYS A 79 5.93 -1.59 -14.42
N GLN A 80 5.26 -1.47 -13.27
CA GLN A 80 3.95 -2.05 -12.99
C GLN A 80 2.78 -1.17 -13.47
N GLY A 81 2.99 0.14 -13.61
CA GLY A 81 2.01 1.08 -14.19
C GLY A 81 1.62 2.23 -13.26
N VAL A 82 0.36 2.65 -13.33
CA VAL A 82 -0.14 3.92 -12.77
C VAL A 82 0.06 4.08 -11.27
N GLY A 83 0.41 5.31 -10.86
CA GLY A 83 0.58 5.70 -9.45
C GLY A 83 -0.73 6.10 -8.78
N CYS A 84 -0.71 6.34 -7.48
CA CYS A 84 -1.91 6.43 -6.63
C CYS A 84 -2.61 7.80 -6.55
N ARG A 85 -2.13 8.84 -7.23
CA ARG A 85 -2.65 10.22 -7.11
C ARG A 85 -2.55 11.02 -8.40
N GLY A 86 -3.60 11.80 -8.71
CA GLY A 86 -3.59 12.85 -9.74
C GLY A 86 -4.46 12.57 -10.96
N ALA A 87 -4.54 13.54 -11.89
CA ALA A 87 -5.43 13.47 -13.05
C ALA A 87 -5.18 12.27 -13.98
N GLY A 88 -3.93 11.82 -14.09
CA GLY A 88 -3.55 10.63 -14.87
C GLY A 88 -4.06 9.32 -14.25
N ASP A 89 -4.09 9.25 -12.93
CA ASP A 89 -4.62 8.11 -12.19
C ASP A 89 -6.15 8.02 -12.34
N PHE A 90 -6.85 9.15 -12.14
CA PHE A 90 -8.30 9.26 -12.41
C PHE A 90 -8.65 8.86 -13.85
N PHE A 91 -7.83 9.25 -14.82
CA PHE A 91 -8.03 8.87 -16.22
C PHE A 91 -7.94 7.35 -16.40
N VAL A 92 -6.91 6.71 -15.84
CA VAL A 92 -6.73 5.26 -15.96
C VAL A 92 -7.81 4.49 -15.21
N HIS A 93 -8.19 4.89 -13.99
CA HIS A 93 -9.29 4.25 -13.26
C HIS A 93 -10.63 4.36 -14.02
N LYS A 94 -10.93 5.53 -14.60
CA LYS A 94 -12.10 5.70 -15.48
C LYS A 94 -12.01 4.83 -16.74
N LEU A 95 -10.83 4.71 -17.33
CA LEU A 95 -10.62 3.89 -18.52
C LEU A 95 -10.79 2.40 -18.19
N LEU A 96 -10.23 1.91 -17.08
CA LEU A 96 -10.42 0.56 -16.59
C LEU A 96 -11.91 0.26 -16.36
N GLY A 97 -12.66 1.18 -15.75
CA GLY A 97 -14.10 1.07 -15.56
C GLY A 97 -14.91 1.04 -16.88
N LYS A 98 -14.41 1.63 -17.97
CA LYS A 98 -15.02 1.53 -19.31
C LYS A 98 -14.63 0.25 -20.05
N LEU A 99 -13.40 -0.23 -19.83
CA LEU A 99 -12.85 -1.42 -20.47
C LEU A 99 -13.30 -2.71 -19.78
N SER A 100 -13.65 -2.68 -18.50
CA SER A 100 -14.32 -3.78 -17.83
C SER A 100 -15.66 -3.97 -18.53
N LYS A 101 -15.70 -4.93 -19.47
CA LYS A 101 -16.90 -5.31 -20.20
C LYS A 101 -17.85 -6.02 -19.24
N ILE A 102 -18.55 -5.25 -18.42
CA ILE A 102 -19.49 -5.80 -17.43
C ILE A 102 -20.80 -6.09 -18.16
N GLU A 103 -21.18 -7.38 -18.22
CA GLU A 103 -22.44 -7.80 -18.86
C GLU A 103 -23.68 -7.29 -18.10
N LYS A 104 -23.55 -7.07 -16.79
CA LYS A 104 -24.58 -6.49 -15.93
C LYS A 104 -24.06 -5.24 -15.24
N ILE A 105 -24.90 -4.22 -15.18
CA ILE A 105 -24.60 -3.00 -14.43
C ILE A 105 -24.84 -3.31 -12.94
N PRO A 106 -23.82 -3.31 -12.09
CA PRO A 106 -23.98 -3.48 -10.65
C PRO A 106 -24.71 -2.28 -10.02
N PHE A 107 -25.22 -2.46 -8.80
CA PHE A 107 -25.91 -1.39 -8.06
C PHE A 107 -25.00 -0.18 -7.81
N LEU A 108 -23.73 -0.44 -7.50
CA LEU A 108 -22.66 0.55 -7.45
C LEU A 108 -21.54 0.09 -8.39
N ALA A 109 -21.37 0.79 -9.50
CA ALA A 109 -20.47 0.42 -10.59
C ALA A 109 -19.09 1.08 -10.46
N PRO A 110 -18.04 0.49 -11.08
CA PRO A 110 -16.71 1.10 -11.12
C PRO A 110 -16.70 2.53 -11.69
N SER A 111 -17.67 2.88 -12.54
CA SER A 111 -17.84 4.23 -13.08
C SER A 111 -18.25 5.28 -12.03
N ALA A 112 -18.77 4.86 -10.88
CA ALA A 112 -19.07 5.74 -9.75
C ALA A 112 -17.78 6.24 -9.06
N LEU A 113 -16.65 5.54 -9.26
CA LEU A 113 -15.36 5.85 -8.62
C LEU A 113 -15.47 5.96 -7.09
N ASP A 114 -16.31 5.09 -6.52
CA ASP A 114 -16.52 4.96 -5.07
C ASP A 114 -15.50 3.96 -4.47
N ASP A 115 -15.38 3.92 -3.15
CA ASP A 115 -14.43 3.06 -2.43
C ASP A 115 -14.80 1.58 -2.51
N ALA A 116 -16.03 1.26 -2.91
CA ALA A 116 -16.56 -0.09 -3.01
C ALA A 116 -17.42 -0.29 -4.27
N GLY A 117 -17.62 -1.55 -4.64
CA GLY A 117 -18.65 -1.97 -5.58
C GLY A 117 -19.81 -2.64 -4.84
N ALA A 118 -21.00 -2.60 -5.41
CA ALA A 118 -22.18 -3.20 -4.78
C ALA A 118 -23.13 -3.85 -5.77
N VAL A 119 -23.76 -4.96 -5.38
CA VAL A 119 -24.80 -5.65 -6.14
C VAL A 119 -25.99 -5.97 -5.24
N ARG A 120 -27.22 -5.80 -5.75
CA ARG A 120 -28.42 -6.25 -5.03
C ARG A 120 -28.59 -7.75 -5.24
N ILE A 121 -28.94 -8.48 -4.18
CA ILE A 121 -29.16 -9.94 -4.24
C ILE A 121 -30.24 -10.29 -5.26
N GLN A 122 -31.32 -9.51 -5.32
CA GLN A 122 -32.39 -9.66 -6.32
C GLN A 122 -31.92 -9.53 -7.78
N ASP A 123 -30.78 -8.88 -8.04
CA ASP A 123 -30.25 -8.72 -9.41
C ASP A 123 -29.37 -9.93 -9.83
N ILE A 124 -29.13 -10.89 -8.90
CA ILE A 124 -28.33 -12.10 -9.09
C ILE A 124 -29.24 -13.29 -9.45
N LYS A 125 -29.01 -13.88 -10.64
CA LYS A 125 -29.76 -15.05 -11.09
C LYS A 125 -29.55 -16.22 -10.13
N GLY A 126 -30.65 -16.84 -9.69
CA GLY A 126 -30.62 -18.00 -8.79
C GLY A 126 -30.88 -17.68 -7.31
N PHE A 127 -30.88 -16.39 -6.92
CA PHE A 127 -31.18 -15.95 -5.54
C PHE A 127 -32.60 -15.38 -5.36
N GLU A 128 -33.38 -15.28 -6.43
CA GLU A 128 -34.65 -14.54 -6.47
C GLU A 128 -35.84 -15.21 -5.77
N LYS A 129 -35.73 -16.44 -5.23
CA LYS A 129 -36.92 -17.30 -5.07
C LYS A 129 -37.36 -17.73 -3.67
N GLU A 130 -36.66 -17.43 -2.58
CA GLU A 130 -37.04 -18.06 -1.30
C GLU A 130 -37.48 -17.15 -0.14
N ASN A 131 -37.18 -15.85 -0.09
CA ASN A 131 -37.63 -15.01 1.05
C ASN A 131 -37.88 -13.54 0.68
N SER A 132 -38.99 -12.94 1.14
CA SER A 132 -39.23 -11.49 0.97
C SER A 132 -38.17 -10.62 1.67
N PHE A 133 -37.44 -11.17 2.65
CA PHE A 133 -36.36 -10.49 3.34
C PHE A 133 -35.11 -10.30 2.46
N SER A 134 -34.89 -11.17 1.47
CA SER A 134 -33.70 -11.10 0.59
C SER A 134 -33.80 -10.07 -0.54
N ASN A 135 -34.98 -9.49 -0.79
CA ASN A 135 -35.16 -8.53 -1.89
C ASN A 135 -34.45 -7.18 -1.63
N ASN A 136 -34.19 -6.82 -0.37
CA ASN A 136 -33.53 -5.55 -0.03
C ASN A 136 -32.05 -5.72 0.37
N LEU A 137 -31.49 -6.91 0.23
CA LEU A 137 -30.09 -7.16 0.61
C LEU A 137 -29.13 -6.73 -0.50
N ILE A 138 -28.02 -6.11 -0.10
CA ILE A 138 -26.94 -5.65 -0.97
C ILE A 138 -25.65 -6.32 -0.51
N ILE A 139 -24.92 -6.91 -1.45
CA ILE A 139 -23.52 -7.30 -1.23
C ILE A 139 -22.66 -6.11 -1.60
N VAL A 140 -21.85 -5.64 -0.65
CA VAL A 140 -20.83 -4.61 -0.88
C VAL A 140 -19.47 -5.29 -0.83
N SER A 141 -18.61 -4.99 -1.80
CA SER A 141 -17.25 -5.51 -1.88
C SER A 141 -16.28 -4.35 -2.09
N LYS A 142 -15.22 -4.33 -1.29
CA LYS A 142 -14.12 -3.37 -1.38
C LYS A 142 -12.82 -4.14 -1.54
N MET A 143 -11.90 -3.61 -2.33
CA MET A 143 -10.53 -4.10 -2.46
C MET A 143 -9.59 -2.94 -2.21
N GLU A 144 -8.67 -3.08 -1.26
CA GLU A 144 -7.68 -2.06 -0.93
C GLU A 144 -6.28 -2.61 -1.25
N GLY A 145 -5.48 -1.85 -2.00
CA GLY A 145 -4.05 -2.09 -2.10
C GLY A 145 -3.34 -1.28 -1.03
N ILE A 146 -2.47 -1.90 -0.23
CA ILE A 146 -1.74 -1.20 0.82
C ILE A 146 -0.31 -0.85 0.39
N HIS A 147 0.06 0.40 0.63
CA HIS A 147 1.44 0.89 0.57
C HIS A 147 1.85 1.30 1.99
N SER A 148 2.01 0.33 2.88
CA SER A 148 2.32 0.60 4.29
C SER A 148 3.79 0.39 4.60
N ARG A 149 4.20 0.89 5.76
CA ARG A 149 5.48 0.55 6.41
C ARG A 149 5.65 -0.96 6.63
N LEU A 150 4.56 -1.71 6.64
CA LEU A 150 4.57 -3.18 6.75
C LEU A 150 4.78 -3.88 5.42
N SER A 151 4.97 -3.15 4.30
CA SER A 151 5.35 -3.77 3.03
C SER A 151 6.67 -4.55 3.12
N ASP A 152 7.55 -4.19 4.07
CA ASP A 152 8.75 -4.96 4.39
C ASP A 152 8.47 -6.26 5.19
N PHE A 153 7.23 -6.44 5.67
CA PHE A 153 6.77 -7.58 6.47
C PHE A 153 5.42 -8.07 5.95
N PRO A 154 5.34 -8.61 4.73
CA PRO A 154 4.06 -8.90 4.06
C PRO A 154 3.15 -9.84 4.86
N PHE A 155 3.74 -10.78 5.59
CA PHE A 155 3.00 -11.64 6.51
C PHE A 155 2.28 -10.85 7.61
N LEU A 156 2.97 -9.90 8.26
CA LEU A 156 2.36 -9.02 9.28
C LEU A 156 1.39 -8.02 8.65
N CYS A 157 1.70 -7.54 7.45
CA CYS A 157 0.83 -6.64 6.70
C CYS A 157 -0.55 -7.24 6.45
N GLY A 158 -0.64 -8.56 6.22
CA GLY A 158 -1.93 -9.24 6.01
C GLY A 158 -2.93 -9.07 7.15
N PHE A 159 -2.46 -8.95 8.41
CA PHE A 159 -3.33 -8.72 9.56
C PHE A 159 -3.87 -7.29 9.65
N HIS A 160 -3.22 -6.34 8.99
CA HIS A 160 -3.66 -4.95 8.92
C HIS A 160 -4.70 -4.68 7.83
N VAL A 161 -4.95 -5.65 6.95
CA VAL A 161 -5.77 -5.50 5.74
C VAL A 161 -7.09 -6.31 5.84
N ILE A 162 -7.45 -6.77 7.05
CA ILE A 162 -8.71 -7.49 7.31
C ILE A 162 -9.85 -6.50 7.59
#